data_AF-A0A3N5VSS7-F1
#
_entry.id   AF-A0A3N5VSS7-F1
#
_cell.length_a   1.000
_cell.length_b   1.000
_cell.length_c   1.000
_cell.angle_alpha   90.00
_cell.angle_beta   90.00
_cell.angle_gamma   90.00
#
_symmetry.space_group_name_H-M   'P 1'
#
loop_
_entity.id
_entity.type
_entity.pdbx_description
1 polymer ?
#
loop_
_entity_poly.entity_id
_entity_poly.type
_entity_poly.pdbx_seq_one_letter_code
_entity_poly.pdbx_strand_id
1 'polypeptide(L)'
;MLCGQLITRLVPSEATIVLGADDTVERRSGRKIAAKGCYRDAVRSTKQEVIHCGGLQWGAMMLWGPVPWSRRVGAVPLLTALCWPAEQRGRRRPKTSMD
;
A
#
# COMPACT_ATOMS: atom_id res chain seq x y z
N MET A 1 -11.19 11.63 -8.86
CA MET A 1 -10.68 12.33 -10.06
C MET A 1 -9.20 12.73 -10.00
N LEU A 2 -8.57 12.85 -8.83
CA LEU A 2 -7.15 13.24 -8.73
C LEU A 2 -6.15 12.23 -9.32
N CYS A 3 -6.38 10.92 -9.11
CA CYS A 3 -5.48 9.88 -9.62
C CYS A 3 -5.37 9.89 -11.15
N GLY A 4 -6.49 10.09 -11.86
CA GLY A 4 -6.48 10.19 -13.32
C GLY A 4 -5.63 11.36 -13.83
N GLN A 5 -5.70 12.51 -13.13
CA GLN A 5 -4.90 13.70 -13.49
C GLN A 5 -3.39 13.48 -13.28
N LEU A 6 -3.01 12.75 -12.23
CA LEU A 6 -1.60 12.39 -11.98
C LEU A 6 -1.06 11.50 -13.10
N ILE A 7 -1.83 10.51 -13.54
CA ILE A 7 -1.42 9.61 -14.63
C ILE A 7 -1.27 10.39 -15.93
N THR A 8 -2.26 11.21 -16.31
CA THR A 8 -2.20 11.98 -17.57
C THR A 8 -1.06 13.00 -17.61
N ARG A 9 -0.64 13.54 -16.46
CA ARG A 9 0.47 14.51 -16.40
C ARG A 9 1.86 13.89 -16.33
N LEU A 10 1.97 12.70 -15.75
CA LEU A 10 3.27 12.06 -15.49
C LEU A 10 3.61 10.97 -16.51
N VAL A 11 2.61 10.44 -17.24
CA VAL A 11 2.79 9.36 -18.21
C VAL A 11 2.41 9.84 -19.60
N PRO A 12 3.34 9.80 -20.58
CA PRO A 12 3.01 10.02 -21.98
C PRO A 12 1.91 9.06 -22.47
N SER A 13 1.07 9.50 -23.40
CA SER A 13 -0.09 8.73 -23.88
C SER A 13 0.23 7.36 -24.45
N GLU A 14 1.46 7.14 -24.93
CA GLU A 14 1.92 5.87 -25.51
C GLU A 14 2.88 5.09 -24.60
N ALA A 15 3.11 5.56 -23.38
CA ALA A 15 4.05 4.93 -22.45
C ALA A 15 3.37 3.83 -21.61
N THR A 16 4.13 2.76 -21.33
CA THR A 16 3.69 1.71 -20.41
C THR A 16 3.63 2.26 -18.98
N ILE A 17 2.49 2.06 -18.31
CA ILE A 17 2.32 2.42 -16.90
C ILE A 17 2.93 1.32 -16.04
N VAL A 18 3.95 1.66 -15.26
CA VAL A 18 4.53 0.77 -14.24
C VAL A 18 4.02 1.19 -12.87
N LEU A 19 3.36 0.27 -12.17
CA LEU A 19 2.88 0.47 -10.81
C LEU A 19 3.69 -0.37 -9.83
N GLY A 20 4.27 0.28 -8.83
CA GLY A 20 4.87 -0.38 -7.68
C GLY A 20 3.81 -0.57 -6.59
N ALA A 21 3.80 -1.74 -5.97
CA ALA A 21 3.03 -2.01 -4.76
C ALA A 21 4.00 -2.18 -3.60
N ASP A 22 3.76 -1.46 -2.51
CA ASP A 22 4.54 -1.56 -1.29
C ASP A 22 3.60 -1.57 -0.08
N ASP A 23 3.97 -2.33 0.95
CA ASP A 23 3.24 -2.40 2.22
C ASP A 23 4.13 -1.83 3.32
N THR A 24 3.57 -0.95 4.16
CA THR A 24 4.28 -0.40 5.32
C THR A 24 3.47 -0.57 6.59
N VAL A 25 4.14 -0.89 7.70
CA VAL A 25 3.51 -1.08 9.00
C VAL A 25 3.78 0.13 9.89
N GLU A 26 2.75 0.91 10.16
CA GLU A 26 2.82 2.01 11.13
C GLU A 26 2.66 1.44 12.54
N ARG A 27 3.67 1.68 13.39
CA ARG A 27 3.70 1.23 14.80
C ARG A 27 2.84 2.11 15.71
N ARG A 28 1.56 2.22 15.39
CA ARG A 28 0.57 2.97 16.17
C ARG A 28 -0.39 2.03 16.89
N SER A 29 -0.68 2.33 18.15
CA SER A 29 -1.64 1.57 18.94
C SER A 29 -2.49 2.48 19.82
N GLY A 30 -3.72 2.06 20.10
CA GLY A 30 -4.64 2.81 20.94
C GLY A 30 -6.00 2.12 21.01
N ARG A 31 -6.74 2.36 22.09
CA ARG A 31 -8.03 1.69 22.37
C ARG A 31 -9.09 1.96 21.29
N LYS A 32 -8.96 3.05 20.54
CA LYS A 32 -9.87 3.45 19.44
C LYS A 32 -9.43 2.98 18.05
N ILE A 33 -8.29 2.28 17.94
CA ILE A 33 -7.72 1.87 16.66
C ILE A 33 -8.18 0.44 16.34
N ALA A 34 -9.32 0.34 15.64
CA ALA A 34 -9.97 -0.95 15.34
C ALA A 34 -9.25 -1.78 14.26
N ALA A 35 -8.54 -1.12 13.35
CA ALA A 35 -7.81 -1.76 12.25
C ALA A 35 -6.41 -2.27 12.65
N LYS A 36 -6.07 -2.26 13.94
CA LYS A 36 -4.79 -2.78 14.43
C LYS A 36 -4.71 -4.29 14.18
N GLY A 37 -3.60 -4.74 13.61
CA GLY A 37 -3.30 -6.14 13.34
C GLY A 37 -1.89 -6.53 13.75
N CYS A 38 -1.54 -7.78 13.47
CA CYS A 38 -0.19 -8.34 13.61
C CYS A 38 0.33 -8.67 12.21
N TYR A 39 1.48 -8.11 11.84
CA TYR A 39 2.02 -8.14 10.48
C TYR A 39 3.50 -8.51 10.51
N ARG A 40 4.08 -8.90 9.37
CA ARG A 40 5.50 -9.26 9.28
C ARG A 40 6.39 -8.03 9.52
N ASP A 41 7.38 -8.16 10.40
CA ASP A 41 8.36 -7.11 10.70
C ASP A 41 9.58 -7.21 9.79
N ALA A 42 9.96 -6.09 9.18
CA ALA A 42 11.08 -6.03 8.23
C ALA A 42 12.46 -6.10 8.92
N VAL A 43 12.57 -5.57 10.14
CA VAL A 43 13.87 -5.34 10.82
C VAL A 43 14.47 -6.62 11.41
N ARG A 44 13.68 -7.70 11.50
CA ARG A 44 14.08 -8.85 12.32
C ARG A 44 13.73 -10.23 11.76
N SER A 45 13.36 -10.35 10.48
CA SER A 45 13.15 -11.67 9.87
C SER A 45 14.45 -12.26 9.31
N THR A 46 14.88 -13.43 9.81
CA THR A 46 15.90 -14.24 9.12
C THR A 46 15.21 -15.13 8.07
N LYS A 47 15.98 -15.87 7.25
CA LYS A 47 15.40 -16.86 6.32
C LYS A 47 14.61 -17.97 7.02
N GLN A 48 14.84 -18.19 8.32
CA GLN A 48 14.22 -19.25 9.11
C GLN A 48 13.15 -18.73 10.07
N GLU A 49 13.25 -17.48 10.53
CA GLU A 49 12.31 -16.92 11.52
C GLU A 49 11.65 -15.65 11.00
N VAL A 50 10.33 -15.70 10.88
CA VAL A 50 9.50 -14.54 10.53
C VAL A 50 9.02 -13.89 11.82
N ILE A 51 9.61 -12.75 12.16
CA ILE A 51 9.16 -11.95 13.29
C ILE A 51 7.99 -11.07 12.87
N HIS A 52 7.00 -10.96 13.74
CA HIS A 52 5.81 -10.16 13.52
C HIS A 52 5.81 -8.94 14.45
N CYS A 53 5.26 -7.83 13.98
CA CYS A 53 5.06 -6.61 14.74
C CYS A 53 3.57 -6.20 14.72
N GLY A 54 3.12 -5.62 15.84
CA GLY A 54 1.76 -5.09 15.95
C GLY A 54 1.68 -3.66 15.41
N GLY A 55 0.65 -3.37 14.62
CA GLY A 55 0.50 -2.03 14.04
C GLY A 55 -0.67 -1.91 13.07
N LEU A 56 -0.63 -0.86 12.26
CA LEU A 56 -1.52 -0.61 11.14
C LEU A 56 -0.77 -0.92 9.84
N GLN A 57 -1.28 -1.84 9.03
CA GLN A 57 -0.72 -2.07 7.69
C GLN A 57 -1.34 -1.07 6.71
N TRP A 58 -0.48 -0.38 5.98
CA TRP A 58 -0.83 0.51 4.89
C TRP A 58 -0.31 -0.09 3.59
N GLY A 59 -1.20 -0.22 2.60
CA GLY A 59 -0.81 -0.56 1.23
C GLY A 59 -0.69 0.73 0.41
N ALA A 60 0.40 0.86 -0.35
CA ALA A 60 0.63 1.97 -1.25
C ALA A 60 0.82 1.44 -2.69
N MET A 61 0.06 2.02 -3.63
CA MET A 61 0.34 1.89 -5.05
C MET A 61 1.01 3.18 -5.55
N MET A 62 2.15 3.01 -6.20
CA MET A 62 3.00 4.10 -6.66
C MET A 62 3.19 4.03 -8.16
N LEU A 63 3.09 5.17 -8.83
CA LEU A 63 3.40 5.30 -10.24
C LEU A 63 4.90 5.48 -10.42
N TRP A 64 5.54 4.59 -11.18
CA TRP A 64 6.94 4.70 -11.54
C TRP A 64 7.10 5.54 -12.80
N GLY A 65 7.89 6.61 -12.71
CA GLY A 65 8.12 7.50 -13.84
C GLY A 65 9.15 8.59 -13.57
N PRO A 66 9.49 9.38 -14.59
CA PRO A 66 10.31 10.57 -14.41
C PRO A 66 9.55 11.58 -13.54
N VAL A 67 10.21 12.08 -12.49
CA VAL A 67 9.64 13.13 -11.64
C VAL A 67 10.29 14.47 -11.99
N PRO A 68 9.53 15.58 -12.00
CA PRO A 68 10.02 16.86 -12.53
C PRO A 68 11.20 17.47 -11.75
N TRP A 69 11.49 16.97 -10.54
CA TRP A 69 12.57 17.43 -9.67
C TRP A 69 13.75 16.46 -9.55
N SER A 70 13.77 15.34 -10.29
CA SER A 70 14.87 14.37 -10.24
C SER A 70 15.20 13.82 -11.62
N ARG A 71 16.50 13.62 -11.87
CA ARG A 71 16.99 12.95 -13.09
C ARG A 71 16.81 11.42 -13.04
N ARG A 72 16.42 10.86 -11.88
CA ARG A 72 16.19 9.42 -11.70
C ARG A 72 14.70 9.13 -11.79
N VAL A 73 14.37 7.92 -12.22
CA VAL A 73 13.00 7.38 -12.12
C VAL A 73 12.64 7.31 -10.63
N GLY A 74 11.49 7.88 -10.30
CA GLY A 74 10.94 7.88 -8.94
C GLY A 74 9.61 7.15 -8.88
N ALA A 75 9.25 6.70 -7.68
CA ALA A 75 7.94 6.16 -7.38
C ALA A 75 7.09 7.24 -6.70
N VAL A 76 6.02 7.68 -7.36
CA VAL A 76 5.10 8.68 -6.81
C VAL A 76 3.87 7.99 -6.24
N PRO A 77 3.57 8.12 -4.94
CA PRO A 77 2.41 7.48 -4.35
C PRO A 77 1.12 8.05 -4.98
N LEU A 78 0.30 7.14 -5.50
CA LEU A 78 -0.96 7.46 -6.18
C LEU A 78 -2.17 7.09 -5.34
N LEU A 79 -2.10 5.95 -4.64
CA LEU A 79 -3.14 5.44 -3.77
C LEU A 79 -2.50 4.85 -2.52
N THR A 80 -2.87 5.36 -1.35
CA THR A 80 -2.51 4.77 -0.07
C THR A 80 -3.79 4.39 0.66
N ALA A 81 -3.88 3.14 1.09
CA ALA A 81 -5.06 2.59 1.74
C ALA A 81 -4.68 1.85 3.02
N LEU A 82 -5.53 1.96 4.04
CA LEU A 82 -5.38 1.20 5.28
C LEU A 82 -5.87 -0.24 5.06
N CYS A 83 -4.97 -1.20 5.23
CA CYS A 83 -5.29 -2.62 5.18
C CYS A 83 -5.96 -3.03 6.50
N TRP A 84 -7.14 -3.64 6.37
CA TRP A 84 -7.85 -4.20 7.53
C TRP A 84 -7.30 -5.59 7.87
N PRO A 85 -7.21 -5.95 9.17
CA PRO A 85 -6.71 -7.25 9.60
C PRO A 85 -7.51 -8.41 8.99
N ALA A 86 -6.82 -9.48 8.61
CA ALA A 86 -7.43 -10.63 7.94
C ALA A 86 -8.58 -11.27 8.76
N GLU A 87 -8.43 -11.35 10.09
CA GLU A 87 -9.48 -11.86 11.00
C GLU A 87 -10.79 -11.06 10.94
N GLN A 88 -10.72 -9.76 10.64
CA GLN A 88 -11.90 -8.91 10.48
C GLN A 88 -12.45 -8.91 9.06
N ARG A 89 -11.62 -9.26 8.05
CA ARG A 89 -12.03 -9.36 6.64
C ARG A 89 -13.06 -10.47 6.42
N GLY A 90 -12.97 -11.57 7.18
CA GLY A 90 -13.98 -12.64 7.19
C GLY A 90 -15.37 -12.19 7.69
N ARG A 91 -15.43 -11.15 8.53
CA ARG A 91 -16.68 -10.56 9.04
C ARG A 91 -17.26 -9.46 8.14
N ARG A 92 -16.45 -8.88 7.28
CA ARG A 92 -16.83 -7.86 6.28
C ARG A 92 -16.67 -8.43 4.88
N ARG A 93 -17.49 -9.43 4.54
CA ARG A 93 -17.78 -9.72 3.12
C ARG A 93 -18.78 -8.66 2.62
N PRO A 94 -18.41 -7.76 1.70
CA PRO A 94 -19.42 -7.07 0.90
C PRO A 94 -20.10 -8.15 0.05
N LYS A 95 -21.44 -8.22 0.09
CA LYS A 95 -22.23 -9.01 -0.87
C LYS A 95 -22.13 -8.35 -2.25
N THR A 96 -21.02 -8.55 -2.92
CA THR A 96 -20.88 -8.29 -4.35
C THR A 96 -19.84 -9.24 -4.91
N SER A 97 -20.22 -10.52 -4.91
CA SER A 97 -19.84 -11.42 -5.99
C SER A 97 -20.91 -11.20 -7.06
N MET A 98 -20.54 -10.60 -8.19
CA MET A 98 -21.28 -10.86 -9.42
C MET A 98 -20.57 -12.06 -10.04
N ASP A 99 -21.32 -13.16 -10.16
CA ASP A 99 -21.07 -14.17 -11.18
C ASP A 99 -21.11 -13.53 -12.58
#